data_AF-A0A661KE38-F1
#
_entry.id   AF-A0A661KE38-F1
#
_cell.length_a   1.000
_cell.length_b   1.000
_cell.length_c   1.000
_cell.angle_alpha   90.00
_cell.angle_beta   90.00
_cell.angle_gamma   90.00
#
_symmetry.space_group_name_H-M   'P 1'
#
loop_
_entity.id
_entity.type
_entity.pdbx_description
1 polymer ?
#
loop_
_entity_poly.entity_id
_entity_poly.type
_entity_poly.pdbx_seq_one_letter_code
_entity_poly.pdbx_strand_id
1 'polypeptide(L)' 'MSGRVVLITQEEGPRELPFPEPENTFVDFVESLRTGRPFGVPQEDAFRITEVVLKARASAEIGRPVRL' A
#
# COMPACT_ATOMS: atom_id res chain seq x y z
N MET A 1 -3.85 -15.56 9.62
CA MET A 1 -3.06 -16.50 8.78
C MET A 1 -1.60 -16.13 8.94
N SER A 2 -0.74 -17.06 9.38
CA SER A 2 0.71 -16.86 9.37
C SER A 2 1.19 -17.17 7.94
N GLY A 3 1.36 -16.14 7.12
CA GLY A 3 2.04 -16.27 5.83
C GLY A 3 3.55 -16.35 6.02
N ARG A 4 4.29 -16.76 5.00
CA ARG A 4 5.76 -16.64 4.94
C ARG A 4 6.16 -15.93 3.65
N VAL A 5 7.13 -15.02 3.72
CA VAL A 5 7.69 -14.35 2.53
C VAL A 5 9.12 -14.83 2.35
N VAL A 6 9.43 -15.32 1.16
CA VAL A 6 10.76 -15.85 0.82
C VAL A 6 11.36 -15.00 -0.29
N LEU A 7 12.57 -14.52 -0.09
CA LEU A 7 13.38 -13.83 -1.10
C LEU A 7 14.43 -14.77 -1.66
N ILE A 8 14.57 -14.79 -2.98
CA ILE A 8 15.65 -15.48 -3.70
C ILE A 8 16.27 -14.44 -4.63
N THR A 9 17.59 -14.31 -4.62
CA THR A 9 18.33 -13.47 -5.57
C THR A 9 19.29 -14.34 -6.38
N GLN A 10 20.04 -13.74 -7.31
CA GLN A 10 21.09 -14.49 -8.01
C GLN A 10 22.30 -14.81 -7.11
N GLU A 11 22.50 -14.03 -6.05
CA GLU A 11 23.66 -14.08 -5.17
C GLU A 11 23.38 -14.89 -3.88
N GLU A 12 22.12 -14.92 -3.44
CA GLU A 12 21.68 -15.60 -2.22
C GLU A 12 20.59 -16.63 -2.54
N GLY A 13 20.72 -17.81 -1.93
CA GLY A 13 19.66 -18.82 -1.93
C GLY A 13 18.39 -18.35 -1.20
N PRO A 14 17.32 -19.16 -1.18
CA PRO A 14 16.07 -18.80 -0.55
C PRO A 14 16.25 -18.47 0.93
N ARG A 15 15.83 -17.26 1.33
CA ARG A 15 15.78 -16.84 2.72
C ARG A 15 14.44 -16.23 3.07
N GLU A 16 13.98 -16.50 4.28
CA GLU A 16 12.75 -15.93 4.80
C GLU A 16 12.96 -14.46 5.17
N LEU A 17 12.01 -13.60 4.82
CA LEU A 17 11.98 -12.20 5.25
C LEU A 17 11.11 -12.07 6.49
N PRO A 18 11.59 -11.39 7.55
CA PRO A 18 10.75 -11.08 8.69
C PRO A 18 9.62 -10.15 8.25
N PHE A 19 8.43 -10.36 8.80
CA PHE A 19 7.37 -9.36 8.66
C PHE A 19 7.68 -8.17 9.57
N PRO A 20 7.38 -6.95 9.13
CA PRO A 20 7.30 -5.83 10.06
C PRO A 20 6.21 -6.11 11.10
N GLU A 21 6.37 -5.51 12.27
CA GLU A 21 5.32 -5.53 13.29
C GLU A 21 4.03 -4.89 12.74
N PRO A 22 2.84 -5.44 13.03
CA PRO A 22 1.61 -4.85 12.59
C PRO A 22 1.41 -3.45 13.20
N GLU A 23 1.17 -2.47 12.35
CA GLU A 23 0.86 -1.10 12.79
C GLU A 23 -0.65 -0.84 12.73
N ASN A 24 -1.14 0.00 13.64
CA ASN A 24 -2.53 0.46 13.64
C ASN A 24 -2.62 1.84 12.97
N THR A 25 -3.26 1.90 11.81
CA THR A 25 -3.38 3.13 11.01
C THR A 25 -4.07 4.28 11.74
N PHE A 26 -5.03 4.01 12.64
CA PHE A 26 -5.67 5.08 13.42
C PHE A 26 -4.75 5.64 14.50
N VAL A 27 -3.94 4.78 15.13
CA VAL A 27 -2.92 5.23 16.08
C VAL A 27 -1.87 6.08 15.36
N ASP A 28 -1.39 5.61 14.21
CA ASP A 28 -0.45 6.32 13.34
C ASP A 28 -0.98 7.71 12.92
N PHE A 29 -2.26 7.79 12.58
CA PHE A 29 -2.94 9.06 12.27
C PHE A 29 -3.00 10.00 13.48
N VAL A 30 -3.36 9.51 14.66
CA VAL A 30 -3.44 10.37 15.86
C VAL A 30 -2.05 10.85 16.28
N GLU A 31 -1.02 10.02 16.15
CA GLU A 31 0.36 10.39 16.45
C GLU A 31 0.92 11.42 15.46
N SER A 32 0.62 11.29 14.16
CA SER A 32 1.02 12.27 13.15
C SER A 32 0.47 13.66 13.48
N LEU A 33 -0.80 13.74 13.90
CA LEU A 33 -1.43 14.99 14.34
C LEU A 33 -0.77 15.59 15.59
N ARG A 34 -0.36 14.74 16.54
CA ARG A 34 0.24 15.19 17.82
C ARG A 34 1.68 15.64 17.68
N THR A 35 2.44 14.95 16.84
CA THR A 35 3.90 15.11 16.77
C THR A 35 4.35 15.89 15.54
N GLY A 36 3.47 16.07 14.55
CA GLY A 36 3.82 16.61 13.24
C GLY A 36 4.65 15.64 12.39
N ARG A 37 4.91 14.40 12.84
CA ARG A 37 5.56 13.38 12.00
C ARG A 37 4.65 13.05 10.81
N PRO A 38 5.21 12.71 9.64
CA PRO A 38 4.40 12.24 8.52
C PRO A 38 3.52 11.06 8.92
N PHE A 39 2.26 11.10 8.47
CA PHE A 39 1.36 9.96 8.53
C PHE A 39 1.84 8.88 7.55
N GLY A 40 1.73 7.60 7.92
CA GLY A 40 2.23 6.48 7.13
C GLY A 40 1.57 6.32 5.76
N VAL A 41 0.37 6.88 5.58
CA VAL A 41 -0.32 6.95 4.29
C VAL A 41 -0.52 8.42 3.89
N PRO A 42 0.32 8.97 3.00
CA PRO A 42 0.17 10.34 2.50
C PRO A 42 -1.21 10.61 1.88
N GLN A 43 -1.66 11.86 1.96
CA GLN A 43 -2.96 12.25 1.43
C GLN A 43 -3.01 12.11 -0.11
N GLU A 44 -1.89 12.38 -0.77
CA GLU A 44 -1.71 12.26 -2.22
C GLU A 44 -2.00 10.83 -2.69
N ASP A 45 -1.59 9.83 -1.91
CA ASP A 45 -1.82 8.42 -2.21
C ASP A 45 -3.31 8.08 -2.11
N ALA A 46 -4.02 8.59 -1.10
CA ALA A 46 -5.45 8.38 -0.97
C ALA A 46 -6.22 8.92 -2.18
N PHE A 47 -5.87 10.11 -2.67
CA PHE A 47 -6.45 10.66 -3.89
C PHE A 47 -6.08 9.87 -5.12
N ARG A 48 -4.80 9.51 -5.28
CA ARG A 48 -4.32 8.80 -6.46
C ARG A 48 -4.93 7.41 -6.58
N ILE A 49 -5.01 6.67 -5.48
CA ILE A 49 -5.67 5.35 -5.43
C ILE A 49 -7.14 5.50 -5.79
N THR A 50 -7.83 6.50 -5.22
CA THR A 50 -9.24 6.76 -5.54
C THR A 50 -9.43 7.03 -7.03
N GLU A 51 -8.60 7.87 -7.64
CA GLU A 51 -8.64 8.14 -9.08
C GLU A 51 -8.46 6.86 -9.91
N VAL A 52 -7.45 6.04 -9.59
CA VAL A 52 -7.18 4.78 -10.27
C VAL A 52 -8.38 3.85 -10.18
N VAL A 53 -8.98 3.70 -8.99
CA VAL A 53 -10.14 2.83 -8.77
C VAL A 53 -11.37 3.33 -9.55
N LEU A 54 -11.61 4.64 -9.59
CA LEU A 54 -12.71 5.21 -10.37
C LEU A 54 -12.52 4.98 -11.87
N LYS A 55 -11.29 5.12 -12.38
CA LYS A 55 -10.97 4.85 -13.79
C LYS A 55 -11.04 3.37 -14.13
N ALA A 56 -10.64 2.49 -13.21
CA ALA A 56 -10.78 1.04 -13.36
C ALA A 56 -12.26 0.63 -13.43
N ARG A 57 -13.11 1.20 -12.56
CA ARG A 57 -14.57 1.01 -12.63
C ARG A 57 -15.12 1.47 -13.97
N ALA A 58 -14.78 2.68 -14.40
CA ALA A 58 -15.22 3.20 -15.70
C ALA A 58 -14.77 2.30 -16.85
N SER A 59 -13.52 1.80 -16.82
CA SER A 59 -12.99 0.85 -17.80
C SER A 59 -13.81 -0.44 -17.86
N ALA A 60 -14.24 -0.96 -16.71
CA ALA A 60 -15.07 -2.16 -16.64
C ALA A 60 -16.47 -1.93 -17.24
N GLU A 61 -17.04 -0.75 -17.05
CA GLU A 61 -18.35 -0.39 -17.60
C GLU A 61 -18.33 -0.24 -19.14
N ILE A 62 -17.25 0.34 -19.68
CA ILE A 62 -17.14 0.65 -21.13
C ILE A 62 -16.40 -0.41 -21.94
N GLY A 63 -15.76 -1.38 -21.29
CA GLY A 63 -15.01 -2.45 -21.95
C GLY A 63 -13.74 -2.00 -22.70
N ARG A 64 -13.17 -0.84 -22.37
CA ARG A 64 -11.93 -0.32 -22.97
C ARG A 64 -11.04 0.39 -21.93
N PRO A 65 -9.71 0.46 -22.15
CA PRO A 65 -8.81 1.15 -21.24
C PRO A 65 -9.18 2.63 -21.04
N VAL A 66 -9.06 3.11 -19.79
CA VAL A 66 -9.21 4.52 -19.41
C VAL A 66 -7.84 5.07 -19.01
N ARG A 67 -7.44 6.19 -19.60
CA ARG A 67 -6.14 6.82 -19.34
C ARG A 67 -6.07 7.35 -17.90
N LEU A 68 -4.98 7.01 -17.20
CA LEU A 68 -4.63 7.58 -15.90
C LEU A 68 -4.16 9.02 -15.98
#